data_AF-A0A9X3X2D6-F1
#
_entry.id   AF-A0A9X3X2D6-F1
#
_cell.length_a   1.000
_cell.length_b   1.000
_cell.length_c   1.000
_cell.angle_alpha   90.00
_cell.angle_beta   90.00
_cell.angle_gamma   90.00
#
_symmetry.space_group_name_H-M   'P 1'
#
loop_
_entity.id
_entity.type
_entity.pdbx_description
1 polymer ?
#
loop_
_entity_poly.entity_id
_entity_poly.type
_entity_poly.pdbx_seq_one_letter_code
_entity_poly.pdbx_strand_id
1 'polypeptide(L)'
;MKRDSLFEESVVWSGRPKVVTCPVLYQIAAAIAGVVSAITTASAVVVATALGSSPGTLLAFAAWTAILAVAFALGPKWWRSELEFVVTERHVILHRGRLRRMMDRSAISFARIHWDPQRPGIGDLELVRAVPTGALRRRLAIVFHGLVAPDRVWAIVRGVTPSTPAGDGQRLLAQRLDDGERVLWSGHPPDGFRKWLPSSGRAALGLLLGVGLFAAAIVSSTHAVHAARTVVRGGLSPESLSFFALVTSLALTILLLVSAGVLVVYASIVRPARLETRTRYWVTNRRVLIQRGDEELHLERTRIVDVIDSPAAGGLNDLFLVLDGPRARAFASSGAFGERDTEGLQPVLRRITDPEAVRRIILRAPSEPAIPSVA
;
A
#
# COMPACT_ATOMS: atom_id res chain seq x y z
N MET A 1 29.05 6.47 22.08
CA MET A 1 27.87 5.99 21.30
C MET A 1 26.64 6.12 22.19
N LYS A 2 25.52 6.64 21.67
CA LYS A 2 24.29 6.80 22.44
C LYS A 2 23.71 5.40 22.71
N ARG A 3 23.40 5.09 23.97
CA ARG A 3 22.73 3.83 24.35
C ARG A 3 21.23 4.06 24.44
N ASP A 4 20.44 3.04 24.11
CA ASP A 4 19.00 3.07 24.35
C ASP A 4 18.73 3.07 25.86
N SER A 5 17.79 3.91 26.31
CA SER A 5 17.53 4.10 27.73
C SER A 5 16.83 2.91 28.40
N LEU A 6 16.31 1.95 27.63
CA LEU A 6 15.52 0.83 28.15
C LEU A 6 16.27 -0.50 28.10
N PHE A 7 17.04 -0.74 27.03
CA PHE A 7 17.82 -1.97 26.88
C PHE A 7 19.31 -1.78 27.13
N GLU A 8 19.78 -0.54 27.31
CA GLU A 8 21.21 -0.19 27.38
C GLU A 8 22.03 -0.64 26.17
N GLU A 9 21.36 -1.04 25.09
CA GLU A 9 21.97 -1.47 23.83
C GLU A 9 22.56 -0.27 23.08
N SER A 10 23.63 -0.51 22.32
CA SER A 10 24.19 0.55 21.48
C SER A 10 23.25 0.87 20.32
N VAL A 11 23.04 2.16 20.09
CA VAL A 11 22.24 2.65 18.96
C VAL A 11 23.12 2.62 17.72
N VAL A 12 22.73 1.78 16.75
CA VAL A 12 23.41 1.64 15.46
C VAL A 12 22.90 2.71 14.49
N TRP A 13 21.62 3.06 14.56
CA TRP A 13 21.02 4.10 13.75
C TRP A 13 19.81 4.75 14.44
N SER A 14 19.59 6.03 14.18
CA SER A 14 18.40 6.74 14.64
C SER A 14 17.94 7.75 13.60
N GLY A 15 16.64 7.99 13.52
CA GLY A 15 16.06 8.91 12.55
C GLY A 15 14.63 9.33 12.90
N ARG A 16 14.14 10.28 12.11
CA ARG A 16 12.75 10.77 12.13
C ARG A 16 12.21 10.80 10.71
N PRO A 17 10.88 10.81 10.51
CA PRO A 17 10.29 11.02 9.19
C PRO A 17 10.82 12.32 8.59
N LYS A 18 11.52 12.24 7.46
CA LYS A 18 11.96 13.42 6.71
C LYS A 18 10.77 14.08 6.01
N VAL A 19 9.83 13.25 5.58
CA VAL A 19 8.62 13.66 4.88
C VAL A 19 7.42 13.07 5.60
N VAL A 20 6.50 13.94 5.98
CA VAL A 20 5.24 13.56 6.62
C VAL A 20 4.11 13.75 5.62
N THR A 21 3.76 12.69 4.90
CA THR A 21 2.63 12.67 3.97
C THR A 21 1.39 12.02 4.60
N CYS A 22 0.23 12.51 4.19
CA CYS A 22 -1.04 11.88 4.53
C CYS A 22 -1.23 10.66 3.61
N PRO A 23 -1.58 9.46 4.11
CA PRO A 23 -1.84 8.31 3.25
C PRO A 23 -2.95 8.60 2.24
N VAL A 24 -2.84 8.05 1.03
CA VAL A 24 -3.81 8.28 -0.07
C VAL A 24 -5.24 7.96 0.34
N LEU A 25 -5.46 6.88 1.11
CA LEU A 25 -6.80 6.53 1.60
C LEU A 25 -7.44 7.65 2.44
N TYR A 26 -6.66 8.28 3.31
CA TYR A 26 -7.12 9.39 4.14
C TYR A 26 -7.35 10.66 3.31
N GLN A 27 -6.54 10.89 2.27
CA GLN A 27 -6.77 11.99 1.32
C GLN A 27 -8.08 11.81 0.55
N ILE A 28 -8.37 10.59 0.08
CA ILE A 28 -9.64 10.26 -0.59
C ILE A 28 -10.81 10.43 0.39
N ALA A 29 -10.70 9.90 1.61
CA ALA A 29 -11.73 10.06 2.63
C ALA A 29 -11.99 11.53 2.98
N ALA A 30 -10.93 12.35 3.08
CA ALA A 30 -11.05 13.79 3.29
C ALA A 30 -11.77 14.49 2.13
N ALA A 31 -11.42 14.16 0.88
CA ALA A 31 -12.08 14.71 -0.30
C ALA A 31 -13.57 14.33 -0.37
N ILE A 32 -13.91 13.07 -0.13
CA ILE A 32 -15.30 12.59 -0.08
C ILE A 32 -16.08 13.35 1.00
N ALA A 33 -15.55 13.41 2.22
CA ALA A 33 -16.21 14.11 3.32
C ALA A 33 -16.41 15.60 3.03
N GLY A 34 -15.42 16.26 2.40
CA GLY A 34 -15.53 17.66 1.97
C GLY A 34 -16.60 17.89 0.91
N VAL A 35 -16.69 17.01 -0.11
CA VAL A 35 -17.73 17.08 -1.14
C VAL A 35 -19.12 16.83 -0.55
N VAL A 36 -19.27 15.85 0.35
CA VAL A 36 -20.54 15.59 1.05
C VAL A 36 -20.96 16.78 1.90
N SER A 37 -20.02 17.44 2.58
CA SER A 37 -20.28 18.68 3.32
C SER A 37 -20.82 19.77 2.39
N ALA A 38 -20.16 20.01 1.25
CA ALA A 38 -20.59 21.01 0.27
C ALA A 38 -21.99 20.72 -0.32
N ILE A 39 -22.26 19.46 -0.69
CA ILE A 39 -23.59 19.01 -1.15
C ILE A 39 -24.65 19.30 -0.08
N THR A 40 -24.36 18.97 1.17
CA THR A 40 -25.31 19.15 2.28
C THR A 40 -25.57 20.63 2.55
N THR A 41 -24.53 21.48 2.54
CA THR A 41 -24.67 22.93 2.68
C THR A 41 -25.51 23.53 1.56
N ALA A 42 -25.26 23.15 0.31
CA ALA A 42 -26.04 23.61 -0.83
C ALA A 42 -27.52 23.20 -0.70
N SER A 43 -27.79 21.95 -0.31
CA SER A 43 -29.14 21.49 -0.03
C SER A 43 -29.80 22.24 1.14
N ALA A 44 -29.04 22.59 2.18
CA ALA A 44 -29.53 23.39 3.31
C ALA A 44 -29.99 24.78 2.87
N VAL A 45 -29.25 25.42 1.96
CA VAL A 45 -29.64 26.70 1.36
C VAL A 45 -30.97 26.57 0.61
N VAL A 46 -31.16 25.50 -0.18
CA VAL A 46 -32.43 25.24 -0.87
C VAL A 46 -33.58 25.08 0.13
N VAL A 47 -33.39 24.30 1.20
CA VAL A 47 -34.42 24.09 2.23
C VAL A 47 -34.78 25.38 2.95
N ALA A 48 -33.80 26.22 3.27
CA ALA A 48 -34.04 27.49 3.94
C ALA A 48 -34.78 28.50 3.04
N THR A 49 -34.36 28.59 1.77
CA THR A 49 -34.79 29.68 0.87
C THR A 49 -36.03 29.33 0.03
N ALA A 50 -36.15 28.09 -0.44
CA ALA A 50 -37.27 27.66 -1.29
C ALA A 50 -38.40 26.99 -0.51
N LEU A 51 -38.07 26.25 0.56
CA LEU A 51 -39.06 25.52 1.37
C LEU A 51 -39.44 26.25 2.67
N GLY A 52 -38.75 27.36 3.01
CA GLY A 52 -38.99 28.13 4.23
C GLY A 52 -38.88 27.31 5.52
N SER A 53 -38.19 26.17 5.46
CA SER A 53 -38.10 25.18 6.54
C SER A 53 -36.76 25.29 7.27
N SER A 54 -36.68 24.77 8.50
CA SER A 54 -35.46 24.90 9.31
C SER A 54 -34.29 24.07 8.72
N PRO A 55 -33.17 24.69 8.32
CA PRO A 55 -32.03 23.99 7.72
C PRO A 55 -31.07 23.38 8.76
N GLY A 56 -31.40 23.49 10.06
CA GLY A 56 -30.46 23.27 11.15
C GLY A 56 -29.82 21.88 11.16
N THR A 57 -30.59 20.84 10.86
CA THR A 57 -30.08 19.45 10.81
C THR A 57 -29.10 19.24 9.66
N LEU A 58 -29.39 19.81 8.49
CA LEU A 58 -28.50 19.74 7.32
C LEU A 58 -27.20 20.51 7.58
N LEU A 59 -27.28 21.70 8.17
CA LEU A 59 -26.09 22.48 8.52
C LEU A 59 -25.23 21.79 9.60
N ALA A 60 -25.86 21.16 10.59
CA ALA A 60 -25.14 20.38 11.60
C ALA A 60 -24.40 19.18 10.98
N PHE A 61 -25.04 18.45 10.07
CA PHE A 61 -24.40 17.35 9.34
C PHE A 61 -23.27 17.84 8.42
N ALA A 62 -23.47 18.98 7.74
CA ALA A 62 -22.44 19.60 6.91
C ALA A 62 -21.21 20.01 7.75
N ALA A 63 -21.43 20.60 8.92
CA ALA A 63 -20.34 20.98 9.84
C ALA A 63 -19.60 19.73 10.36
N TRP A 64 -20.32 18.68 10.73
CA TRP A 64 -19.72 17.42 11.18
C TRP A 64 -18.85 16.77 10.08
N THR A 65 -19.33 16.73 8.84
CA THR A 65 -18.58 16.18 7.70
C THR A 65 -17.38 17.04 7.33
N ALA A 66 -17.47 18.37 7.47
CA ALA A 66 -16.32 19.26 7.31
C ALA A 66 -15.23 18.99 8.37
N ILE A 67 -15.61 18.78 9.63
CA ILE A 67 -14.67 18.41 10.70
C ILE A 67 -13.98 17.08 10.36
N LEU A 68 -14.73 16.07 9.89
CA LEU A 68 -14.15 14.80 9.44
C LEU A 68 -13.18 14.98 8.28
N ALA A 69 -13.49 15.84 7.30
CA ALA A 69 -12.61 16.13 6.19
C ALA A 69 -11.25 16.69 6.66
N VAL A 70 -11.28 17.65 7.59
CA VAL A 70 -10.07 18.22 8.20
C VAL A 70 -9.33 17.18 9.03
N ALA A 71 -10.04 16.39 9.83
CA ALA A 71 -9.45 15.34 10.65
C ALA A 71 -8.73 14.28 9.80
N PHE A 72 -9.31 13.85 8.68
CA PHE A 72 -8.65 12.91 7.76
C PHE A 72 -7.46 13.54 7.03
N ALA A 73 -7.51 14.83 6.69
CA ALA A 73 -6.42 15.51 6.00
C ALA A 73 -5.20 15.77 6.90
N LEU A 74 -5.43 16.17 8.15
CA LEU A 74 -4.40 16.64 9.07
C LEU A 74 -4.02 15.62 10.15
N GLY A 75 -4.97 14.80 10.59
CA GLY A 75 -4.77 13.83 11.67
C GLY A 75 -3.59 12.88 11.44
N PRO A 76 -3.50 12.21 10.28
CA PRO A 76 -2.36 11.33 9.98
C PRO A 76 -1.02 12.08 9.93
N LYS A 77 -1.00 13.33 9.46
CA LYS A 77 0.22 14.13 9.40
C LYS A 77 0.70 14.47 10.81
N TRP A 78 -0.20 14.98 11.65
CA TRP A 78 0.08 15.28 13.05
C TRP A 78 0.51 14.02 13.82
N TRP A 79 -0.15 12.88 13.57
CA TRP A 79 0.23 11.61 14.19
C TRP A 79 1.65 11.18 13.83
N ARG A 80 2.04 11.34 12.56
CA ARG A 80 3.32 10.88 12.04
C ARG A 80 4.49 11.83 12.34
N SER A 81 4.26 13.12 12.56
CA SER A 81 5.33 14.10 12.76
C SER A 81 6.15 13.89 14.03
N GLU A 82 5.60 13.18 15.02
CA GLU A 82 6.26 12.92 16.30
C GLU A 82 6.87 11.52 16.40
N LEU A 83 6.94 10.79 15.27
CA LEU A 83 7.55 9.46 15.26
C LEU A 83 9.07 9.57 15.28
N GLU A 84 9.68 8.69 16.06
CA GLU A 84 11.12 8.51 16.14
C GLU A 84 11.45 7.04 15.93
N PHE A 85 12.50 6.80 15.13
CA PHE A 85 12.94 5.49 14.71
C PHE A 85 14.33 5.24 15.28
N VAL A 86 14.52 4.11 15.95
CA VAL A 86 15.81 3.72 16.53
C VAL A 86 16.08 2.26 16.18
N VAL A 87 17.28 2.00 15.67
CA VAL A 87 17.79 0.65 15.41
C VAL A 87 18.99 0.44 16.33
N THR A 88 18.88 -0.53 17.22
CA THR A 88 19.95 -0.95 18.13
C THR A 88 20.63 -2.21 17.58
N GLU A 89 21.58 -2.76 18.32
CA GLU A 89 22.23 -4.03 17.97
C GLU A 89 21.25 -5.20 17.84
N ARG A 90 20.19 -5.24 18.66
CA ARG A 90 19.24 -6.37 18.68
C ARG A 90 17.82 -6.00 18.36
N HIS A 91 17.45 -4.73 18.51
CA HIS A 91 16.05 -4.30 18.40
C HIS A 91 15.85 -3.19 17.39
N VAL A 92 14.67 -3.21 16.80
CA VAL A 92 14.12 -2.12 16.01
C VAL A 92 12.98 -1.52 16.80
N ILE A 93 13.06 -0.21 17.06
CA ILE A 93 12.18 0.52 17.93
C ILE A 93 11.53 1.67 17.16
N LEU A 94 10.21 1.76 17.29
CA LEU A 94 9.39 2.90 16.90
C LEU A 94 8.84 3.52 18.18
N HIS A 95 9.06 4.81 18.40
CA HIS A 95 8.46 5.51 19.54
C HIS A 95 7.79 6.83 19.15
N ARG A 96 6.74 7.16 19.89
CA ARG A 96 6.04 8.44 19.86
C ARG A 96 5.56 8.77 21.26
N GLY A 97 6.18 9.75 21.91
CA GLY A 97 5.90 10.06 23.31
C GLY A 97 6.03 8.79 24.18
N ARG A 98 4.93 8.40 24.83
CA ARG A 98 4.87 7.18 25.67
C ARG A 98 4.59 5.89 24.90
N LEU A 99 4.11 5.99 23.65
CA LEU A 99 3.81 4.82 22.83
C LEU A 99 5.11 4.29 22.21
N ARG A 100 5.44 3.04 22.50
CA ARG A 100 6.62 2.37 21.95
C ARG A 100 6.22 1.03 21.36
N ARG A 101 6.72 0.74 20.16
CA ARG A 101 6.66 -0.58 19.52
C ARG A 101 8.09 -1.04 19.26
N MET A 102 8.33 -2.33 19.48
CA MET A 102 9.65 -2.91 19.33
C MET A 102 9.58 -4.29 18.67
N MET A 103 10.62 -4.62 17.93
CA MET A 103 10.78 -5.91 17.27
C MET A 103 12.25 -6.30 17.32
N ASP A 104 12.53 -7.55 17.68
CA ASP A 104 13.87 -8.12 17.59
C ASP A 104 14.31 -8.19 16.11
N ARG A 105 15.51 -7.72 15.80
CA ARG A 105 16.10 -7.73 14.45
C ARG A 105 16.15 -9.13 13.86
N SER A 106 16.46 -10.12 14.71
CA SER A 106 16.50 -11.53 14.29
C SER A 106 15.12 -12.10 13.97
N ALA A 107 14.05 -11.49 14.49
CA ALA A 107 12.67 -11.94 14.28
C ALA A 107 12.02 -11.36 13.02
N ILE A 108 12.70 -10.48 12.28
CA ILE A 108 12.20 -9.93 11.01
C ILE A 108 12.33 -11.02 9.94
N SER A 109 11.21 -11.32 9.27
CA SER A 109 11.15 -12.35 8.23
C SER A 109 11.44 -11.75 6.85
N PHE A 110 10.87 -10.59 6.55
CA PHE A 110 11.14 -9.85 5.33
C PHE A 110 10.89 -8.35 5.54
N ALA A 111 11.46 -7.54 4.66
CA ALA A 111 11.22 -6.11 4.60
C ALA A 111 10.45 -5.75 3.33
N ARG A 112 9.61 -4.73 3.41
CA ARG A 112 8.98 -4.09 2.26
C ARG A 112 9.39 -2.63 2.23
N ILE A 113 9.71 -2.14 1.05
CA ILE A 113 10.03 -0.74 0.82
C ILE A 113 8.97 -0.18 -0.11
N HIS A 114 8.37 0.94 0.28
CA HIS A 114 7.46 1.69 -0.58
C HIS A 114 8.09 3.04 -0.90
N TRP A 115 8.57 3.20 -2.13
CA TRP A 115 9.17 4.44 -2.59
C TRP A 115 8.11 5.51 -2.86
N ASP A 116 8.42 6.75 -2.53
CA ASP A 116 7.59 7.89 -2.89
C ASP A 116 7.79 8.20 -4.38
N PRO A 117 6.76 8.08 -5.24
CA PRO A 117 6.90 8.31 -6.68
C PRO A 117 7.22 9.77 -7.01
N GLN A 118 6.96 10.72 -6.10
CA GLN A 118 7.21 12.14 -6.31
C GLN A 118 8.56 12.59 -5.75
N ARG A 119 9.21 11.79 -4.89
CA ARG A 119 10.42 12.20 -4.16
C ARG A 119 11.49 11.10 -4.24
N PRO A 120 12.48 11.24 -5.13
CA PRO A 120 13.50 10.21 -5.30
C PRO A 120 14.30 10.03 -4.00
N GLY A 121 14.58 8.76 -3.68
CA GLY A 121 15.35 8.39 -2.49
C GLY A 121 14.60 8.47 -1.16
N ILE A 122 13.30 8.81 -1.18
CA ILE A 122 12.45 8.80 0.03
C ILE A 122 11.44 7.67 -0.08
N GLY A 123 11.17 6.99 1.03
CA GLY A 123 10.15 5.95 1.09
C GLY A 123 9.86 5.45 2.49
N ASP A 124 8.90 4.54 2.58
CA ASP A 124 8.54 3.85 3.81
C ASP A 124 9.26 2.50 3.86
N LEU A 125 9.83 2.15 5.02
CA LEU A 125 10.39 0.82 5.29
C LEU A 125 9.48 0.07 6.25
N GLU A 126 8.82 -0.97 5.78
CA GLU A 126 8.01 -1.86 6.59
C GLU A 126 8.80 -3.14 6.91
N LEU A 127 8.96 -3.43 8.20
CA LEU A 127 9.63 -4.62 8.72
C LEU A 127 8.56 -5.58 9.22
N VAL A 128 8.48 -6.76 8.59
CA VAL A 128 7.44 -7.73 8.87
C VAL A 128 8.03 -8.95 9.53
N ARG A 129 7.47 -9.29 10.69
CA ARG A 129 7.62 -10.60 11.29
C ARG A 129 6.47 -11.47 10.83
N ALA A 130 6.80 -12.50 10.06
CA ALA A 130 5.85 -13.53 9.69
C ALA A 130 5.61 -14.39 10.95
N VAL A 131 4.39 -14.35 11.47
CA VAL A 131 4.00 -15.10 12.68
C VAL A 131 3.20 -16.31 12.22
N PRO A 132 3.40 -17.50 12.82
CA PRO A 132 2.57 -18.66 12.51
C PRO A 132 1.09 -18.39 12.78
N THR A 133 0.25 -19.05 11.99
CA THR A 133 -1.21 -19.00 12.08
C THR A 133 -1.70 -19.47 13.45
N GLY A 134 -1.90 -18.53 14.38
CA GLY A 134 -2.71 -18.72 15.58
C GLY A 134 -4.11 -18.11 15.40
N ALA A 135 -5.05 -18.43 16.29
CA ALA A 135 -6.44 -17.96 16.25
C ALA A 135 -6.59 -16.43 16.10
N LEU A 136 -5.55 -15.67 16.48
CA LEU A 136 -5.54 -14.21 16.45
C LEU A 136 -4.93 -13.57 15.20
N ARG A 137 -4.39 -14.35 14.24
CA ARG A 137 -3.93 -13.91 12.89
C ARG A 137 -3.23 -12.54 12.85
N ARG A 138 -2.46 -12.19 13.90
CA ARG A 138 -2.00 -10.81 14.11
C ARG A 138 -0.67 -10.60 13.38
N ARG A 139 -0.73 -9.81 12.30
CA ARG A 139 0.47 -9.32 11.62
C ARG A 139 1.27 -8.42 12.57
N LEU A 140 2.54 -8.79 12.82
CA LEU A 140 3.48 -7.97 13.55
C LEU A 140 4.36 -7.23 12.54
N ALA A 141 4.07 -5.94 12.33
CA ALA A 141 4.85 -5.08 11.47
C ALA A 141 5.20 -3.77 12.17
N ILE A 142 6.40 -3.27 11.91
CA ILE A 142 6.82 -1.91 12.24
C ILE A 142 7.09 -1.19 10.93
N VAL A 143 6.48 -0.01 10.76
CA VAL A 143 6.66 0.81 9.56
C VAL A 143 7.39 2.09 9.93
N PHE A 144 8.51 2.33 9.26
CA PHE A 144 9.25 3.57 9.30
C PHE A 144 8.82 4.44 8.13
N HIS A 145 8.00 5.45 8.41
CA HIS A 145 7.44 6.33 7.39
C HIS A 145 8.40 7.46 6.99
N GLY A 146 8.45 7.76 5.69
CA GLY A 146 9.14 8.94 5.15
C GLY A 146 10.64 8.96 5.41
N LEU A 147 11.29 7.80 5.35
CA LEU A 147 12.73 7.67 5.50
C LEU A 147 13.48 8.12 4.26
N VAL A 148 14.66 8.69 4.47
CA VAL A 148 15.66 8.85 3.41
C VAL A 148 16.41 7.53 3.27
N ALA A 149 16.53 7.04 2.04
CA ALA A 149 17.24 5.79 1.71
C ALA A 149 16.79 4.58 2.56
N PRO A 150 15.50 4.17 2.49
CA PRO A 150 14.97 3.04 3.27
C PRO A 150 15.75 1.73 3.05
N ASP A 151 16.31 1.51 1.86
CA ASP A 151 17.18 0.36 1.53
C ASP A 151 18.50 0.37 2.32
N ARG A 152 19.12 1.54 2.53
CA ARG A 152 20.30 1.68 3.42
C ARG A 152 19.94 1.34 4.86
N VAL A 153 18.81 1.85 5.36
CA VAL A 153 18.36 1.55 6.72
C VAL A 153 18.08 0.05 6.85
N TRP A 154 17.52 -0.59 5.83
CA TRP A 154 17.35 -2.03 5.79
C TRP A 154 18.69 -2.80 5.83
N ALA A 155 19.71 -2.37 5.10
CA ALA A 155 21.05 -2.96 5.19
C ALA A 155 21.62 -2.86 6.62
N ILE A 156 21.45 -1.70 7.29
CA ILE A 156 21.85 -1.50 8.69
C ILE A 156 21.09 -2.45 9.63
N VAL A 157 19.78 -2.61 9.45
CA VAL A 157 18.95 -3.55 10.24
C VAL A 157 19.44 -4.99 10.07
N ARG A 158 19.93 -5.37 8.88
CA ARG A 158 20.57 -6.68 8.64
C ARG A 158 22.00 -6.78 9.18
N GLY A 159 22.62 -5.67 9.57
CA GLY A 159 24.02 -5.64 10.02
C GLY A 159 25.03 -5.68 8.87
N VAL A 160 24.62 -5.30 7.66
CA VAL A 160 25.47 -5.23 6.47
C VAL A 160 25.85 -3.77 6.20
N THR A 161 27.09 -3.52 5.80
CA THR A 161 27.52 -2.19 5.34
C THR A 161 26.80 -1.85 4.04
N PRO A 162 26.00 -0.77 3.98
CA PRO A 162 25.28 -0.40 2.77
C PRO A 162 26.26 -0.02 1.65
N SER A 163 26.04 -0.56 0.45
CA SER A 163 26.81 -0.18 -0.73
C SER A 163 26.50 1.28 -1.11
N THR A 164 27.47 1.99 -1.69
CA THR A 164 27.35 3.41 -2.10
C THR A 164 26.13 3.72 -3.00
N PRO A 165 25.69 2.85 -3.94
CA PRO A 165 24.51 3.12 -4.78
C PRO A 165 23.16 2.92 -4.08
N ALA A 166 23.12 2.39 -2.85
CA ALA A 166 21.89 2.31 -2.07
C ALA A 166 21.34 3.72 -1.79
N GLY A 167 20.03 3.88 -1.69
CA GLY A 167 19.37 5.15 -1.35
C GLY A 167 18.74 5.90 -2.52
N ASP A 168 18.86 5.39 -3.74
CA ASP A 168 18.20 5.94 -4.93
C ASP A 168 17.18 4.93 -5.49
N GLY A 169 15.90 5.13 -5.15
CA GLY A 169 14.80 4.27 -5.60
C GLY A 169 14.57 4.27 -7.12
N GLN A 170 15.16 5.21 -7.87
CA GLN A 170 15.08 5.23 -9.34
C GLN A 170 16.07 4.27 -10.00
N ARG A 171 17.10 3.82 -9.29
CA ARG A 171 18.06 2.85 -9.81
C ARG A 171 17.47 1.45 -9.78
N LEU A 172 17.77 0.70 -10.83
CA LEU A 172 17.38 -0.71 -10.93
C LEU A 172 17.90 -1.48 -9.71
N LEU A 173 17.08 -2.37 -9.18
CA LEU A 173 17.40 -3.09 -7.95
C LEU A 173 18.70 -3.91 -8.08
N ALA A 174 18.98 -4.44 -9.27
CA ALA A 174 20.24 -5.14 -9.58
C ALA A 174 21.50 -4.27 -9.42
N GLN A 175 21.37 -2.94 -9.47
CA GLN A 175 22.48 -1.99 -9.27
C GLN A 175 22.64 -1.58 -7.79
N ARG A 176 21.67 -1.94 -6.93
CA ARG A 176 21.64 -1.62 -5.50
C ARG A 176 21.84 -2.86 -4.62
N LEU A 177 22.47 -3.88 -5.18
CA LEU A 177 22.84 -5.08 -4.45
C LEU A 177 23.95 -4.76 -3.43
N ASP A 178 24.02 -5.57 -2.38
CA ASP A 178 25.08 -5.42 -1.38
C ASP A 178 26.42 -5.91 -1.96
N ASP A 179 27.53 -5.52 -1.34
CA ASP A 179 28.84 -5.97 -1.79
C ASP A 179 28.96 -7.51 -1.74
N GLY A 180 29.37 -8.10 -2.86
CA GLY A 180 29.48 -9.54 -3.06
C GLY A 180 28.16 -10.27 -3.37
N GLU A 181 27.04 -9.55 -3.47
CA GLU A 181 25.77 -10.13 -3.88
C GLU A 181 25.64 -10.17 -5.41
N ARG A 182 25.18 -11.32 -5.93
CA ARG A 182 25.08 -11.58 -7.39
C ARG A 182 23.71 -12.15 -7.73
N VAL A 183 23.16 -11.73 -8.86
CA VAL A 183 21.91 -12.27 -9.40
C VAL A 183 22.16 -13.68 -9.94
N LEU A 184 21.40 -14.66 -9.44
CA LEU A 184 21.40 -16.04 -9.93
C LEU A 184 20.28 -16.28 -10.94
N TRP A 185 19.16 -15.59 -10.77
CA TRP A 185 18.01 -15.69 -11.65
C TRP A 185 17.20 -14.39 -11.64
N SER A 186 16.59 -14.08 -12.77
CA SER A 186 15.64 -12.98 -12.92
C SER A 186 14.45 -13.42 -13.75
N GLY A 187 13.27 -12.94 -13.42
CA GLY A 187 12.05 -13.21 -14.18
C GLY A 187 11.00 -12.14 -14.01
N HIS A 188 9.93 -12.25 -14.79
CA HIS A 188 8.76 -11.40 -14.70
C HIS A 188 7.52 -12.22 -15.11
N PRO A 189 6.31 -11.86 -14.64
CA PRO A 189 5.09 -12.47 -15.15
C PRO A 189 4.98 -12.28 -16.67
N PRO A 190 4.40 -13.24 -17.41
CA PRO A 190 4.25 -13.13 -18.85
C PRO A 190 3.26 -12.03 -19.23
N ASP A 191 3.57 -11.33 -20.31
CA ASP A 191 2.69 -10.32 -20.87
C ASP A 191 1.56 -10.97 -21.67
N GLY A 192 0.32 -10.72 -21.26
CA GLY A 192 -0.86 -11.20 -22.00
C GLY A 192 -2.10 -10.37 -21.71
N PHE A 193 -3.08 -10.40 -22.62
CA PHE A 193 -4.33 -9.67 -22.49
C PHE A 193 -5.14 -10.04 -21.24
N ARG A 194 -4.97 -11.27 -20.72
CA ARG A 194 -5.65 -11.76 -19.52
C ARG A 194 -5.38 -10.94 -18.26
N LYS A 195 -4.31 -10.13 -18.21
CA LYS A 195 -4.04 -9.24 -17.07
C LYS A 195 -5.08 -8.13 -16.91
N TRP A 196 -5.83 -7.81 -17.96
CA TRP A 196 -6.91 -6.81 -17.95
C TRP A 196 -8.28 -7.39 -17.56
N LEU A 197 -8.35 -8.70 -17.32
CA LEU A 197 -9.57 -9.35 -16.84
C LEU A 197 -9.54 -9.44 -15.31
N PRO A 198 -10.70 -9.34 -14.63
CA PRO A 198 -10.77 -9.50 -13.19
C PRO A 198 -10.27 -10.89 -12.78
N SER A 199 -9.18 -10.93 -12.03
CA SER A 199 -8.51 -12.17 -11.63
C SER A 199 -9.06 -12.79 -10.35
N SER A 200 -9.96 -12.09 -9.66
CA SER A 200 -10.57 -12.52 -8.40
C SER A 200 -12.04 -12.14 -8.31
N GLY A 201 -12.81 -12.88 -7.49
CA GLY A 201 -14.21 -12.54 -7.23
C GLY A 201 -14.39 -11.13 -6.67
N ARG A 202 -13.44 -10.64 -5.85
CA ARG A 202 -13.43 -9.25 -5.35
C ARG A 202 -13.24 -8.23 -6.47
N ALA A 203 -12.33 -8.49 -7.42
CA ALA A 203 -12.14 -7.61 -8.57
C ALA A 203 -13.38 -7.59 -9.47
N ALA A 204 -14.06 -8.74 -9.63
CA ALA A 204 -15.32 -8.82 -10.38
C ALA A 204 -16.45 -8.05 -9.67
N LEU A 205 -16.62 -8.22 -8.35
CA LEU A 205 -17.57 -7.44 -7.56
C LEU A 205 -17.26 -5.94 -7.58
N GLY A 206 -15.98 -5.58 -7.50
CA GLY A 206 -15.53 -4.19 -7.64
C GLY A 206 -15.89 -3.61 -8.99
N LEU A 207 -15.66 -4.34 -10.09
CA LEU A 207 -16.08 -3.93 -11.43
C LEU A 207 -17.60 -3.73 -11.50
N LEU A 208 -18.39 -4.68 -11.00
CA LEU A 208 -19.85 -4.57 -10.97
C LEU A 208 -20.32 -3.34 -10.18
N LEU A 209 -19.72 -3.08 -9.01
CA LEU A 209 -19.99 -1.88 -8.23
C LEU A 209 -19.65 -0.61 -9.00
N GLY A 210 -18.49 -0.57 -9.67
CA GLY A 210 -18.06 0.56 -10.50
C GLY A 210 -19.04 0.85 -11.63
N VAL A 211 -19.47 -0.18 -12.36
CA VAL A 211 -20.50 -0.08 -13.42
C VAL A 211 -21.83 0.40 -12.83
N GLY A 212 -22.24 -0.13 -11.68
CA GLY A 212 -23.44 0.30 -10.96
C GLY A 212 -23.41 1.78 -10.58
N LEU A 213 -22.26 2.30 -10.14
CA LEU A 213 -22.08 3.73 -9.83
C LEU A 213 -22.23 4.61 -11.08
N PHE A 214 -21.72 4.17 -12.23
CA PHE A 214 -21.94 4.89 -13.50
C PHE A 214 -23.40 4.87 -13.94
N ALA A 215 -24.07 3.71 -13.83
CA ALA A 215 -25.50 3.62 -14.12
C ALA A 215 -26.32 4.54 -13.20
N ALA A 216 -26.02 4.55 -11.91
CA ALA A 216 -26.63 5.48 -10.95
C ALA A 216 -26.36 6.94 -11.33
N ALA A 217 -25.14 7.30 -11.73
CA ALA A 217 -24.82 8.66 -12.17
C ALA A 217 -25.62 9.08 -13.41
N ILE A 218 -25.81 8.19 -14.38
CA ILE A 218 -26.63 8.44 -15.58
C ILE A 218 -28.09 8.65 -15.18
N VAL A 219 -28.65 7.76 -14.36
CA VAL A 219 -30.03 7.86 -13.87
C VAL A 219 -30.22 9.14 -13.07
N SER A 220 -29.34 9.46 -12.11
CA SER A 220 -29.36 10.70 -11.35
C SER A 220 -29.26 11.94 -12.25
N SER A 221 -28.46 11.90 -13.32
CA SER A 221 -28.37 13.00 -14.28
C SER A 221 -29.68 13.22 -15.03
N THR A 222 -30.35 12.16 -15.47
CA THR A 222 -31.66 12.27 -16.14
C THR A 222 -32.73 12.82 -15.20
N HIS A 223 -32.78 12.35 -13.96
CA HIS A 223 -33.69 12.87 -12.95
C HIS A 223 -33.36 14.31 -12.55
N ALA A 224 -32.08 14.69 -12.47
CA ALA A 224 -31.66 16.05 -12.17
C ALA A 224 -32.14 17.04 -13.24
N VAL A 225 -32.00 16.70 -14.53
CA VAL A 225 -32.51 17.53 -15.63
C VAL A 225 -34.03 17.65 -15.55
N HIS A 226 -34.73 16.55 -15.28
CA HIS A 226 -36.19 16.58 -15.12
C HIS A 226 -36.61 17.46 -13.93
N ALA A 227 -35.98 17.29 -12.77
CA ALA A 227 -36.24 18.07 -11.56
C ALA A 227 -35.98 19.57 -11.80
N ALA A 228 -34.85 19.92 -12.42
CA ALA A 228 -34.54 21.32 -12.75
C ALA A 228 -35.60 21.93 -13.68
N ARG A 229 -36.02 21.21 -14.72
CA ARG A 229 -37.09 21.67 -15.63
C ARG A 229 -38.42 21.85 -14.90
N THR A 230 -38.78 20.93 -14.03
CA THR A 230 -40.02 21.00 -13.23
C THR A 230 -40.00 22.21 -12.30
N VAL A 231 -38.87 22.48 -11.63
CA VAL A 231 -38.72 23.61 -10.71
C VAL A 231 -38.74 24.96 -11.45
N VAL A 232 -38.10 25.06 -12.63
CA VAL A 232 -38.18 26.27 -13.48
C VAL A 232 -39.62 26.50 -13.97
N ARG A 233 -40.31 25.45 -14.43
CA ARG A 233 -41.73 25.54 -14.82
C ARG A 233 -42.64 25.92 -13.64
N GLY A 234 -42.26 25.52 -12.42
CA GLY A 234 -42.93 25.89 -11.18
C GLY A 234 -42.70 27.35 -10.75
N GLY A 235 -41.99 28.16 -11.54
CA GLY A 235 -41.79 29.58 -11.30
C GLY A 235 -40.52 29.94 -10.52
N LEU A 236 -39.64 28.99 -10.25
CA LEU A 236 -38.36 29.29 -9.60
C LEU A 236 -37.42 29.94 -10.62
N SER A 237 -37.02 31.18 -10.36
CA SER A 237 -36.12 31.94 -11.23
C SER A 237 -34.77 31.21 -11.39
N PRO A 238 -34.26 31.02 -12.63
CA PRO A 238 -32.93 30.48 -12.88
C PRO A 238 -31.79 31.32 -12.28
N GLU A 239 -32.04 32.61 -12.02
CA GLU A 239 -31.07 33.53 -11.40
C GLU A 239 -31.10 33.50 -9.87
N SER A 240 -32.05 32.75 -9.28
CA SER A 240 -32.19 32.68 -7.83
C SER A 240 -31.05 31.89 -7.18
N LEU A 241 -30.67 32.31 -5.97
CA LEU A 241 -29.70 31.60 -5.13
C LEU A 241 -30.10 30.13 -4.90
N SER A 242 -31.40 29.87 -4.73
CA SER A 242 -31.95 28.51 -4.53
C SER A 242 -31.73 27.64 -5.77
N PHE A 243 -31.87 28.19 -6.97
CA PHE A 243 -31.62 27.44 -8.21
C PHE A 243 -30.15 27.04 -8.33
N PHE A 244 -29.25 28.01 -8.12
CA PHE A 244 -27.80 27.75 -8.15
C PHE A 244 -27.38 26.72 -7.11
N ALA A 245 -27.91 26.81 -5.89
CA ALA A 245 -27.63 25.85 -4.83
C ALA A 245 -28.14 24.43 -5.18
N LEU A 246 -29.35 24.33 -5.75
CA LEU A 246 -29.90 23.05 -6.20
C LEU A 246 -29.05 22.41 -7.30
N VAL A 247 -28.73 23.17 -8.36
CA VAL A 247 -27.91 22.70 -9.48
C VAL A 247 -26.52 22.29 -9.00
N THR A 248 -25.91 23.08 -8.11
CA THR A 248 -24.59 22.78 -7.53
C THR A 248 -24.63 21.48 -6.73
N SER A 249 -25.64 21.29 -5.88
CA SER A 249 -25.82 20.06 -5.10
C SER A 249 -25.93 18.83 -6.02
N LEU A 250 -26.80 18.89 -7.02
CA LEU A 250 -27.00 17.82 -7.99
C LEU A 250 -25.74 17.51 -8.80
N ALA A 251 -25.06 18.54 -9.30
CA ALA A 251 -23.82 18.41 -10.07
C ALA A 251 -22.70 17.76 -9.24
N LEU A 252 -22.52 18.18 -7.99
CA LEU A 252 -21.53 17.61 -7.08
C LEU A 252 -21.85 16.14 -6.74
N THR A 253 -23.12 15.78 -6.54
CA THR A 253 -23.53 14.39 -6.33
C THR A 253 -23.19 13.52 -7.54
N ILE A 254 -23.52 13.96 -8.75
CA ILE A 254 -23.20 13.23 -9.99
C ILE A 254 -21.68 13.10 -10.15
N LEU A 255 -20.92 14.18 -9.93
CA LEU A 255 -19.47 14.16 -9.99
C LEU A 255 -18.87 13.17 -8.99
N LEU A 256 -19.40 13.09 -7.77
CA LEU A 256 -18.98 12.14 -6.75
C LEU A 256 -19.22 10.69 -7.18
N LEU A 257 -20.40 10.38 -7.74
CA LEU A 257 -20.74 9.05 -8.25
C LEU A 257 -19.82 8.63 -9.40
N VAL A 258 -19.61 9.52 -10.38
CA VAL A 258 -18.71 9.27 -11.52
C VAL A 258 -17.28 9.06 -11.03
N SER A 259 -16.79 9.92 -10.14
CA SER A 259 -15.42 9.83 -9.60
C SER A 259 -15.21 8.53 -8.82
N ALA A 260 -16.19 8.14 -7.99
CA ALA A 260 -16.16 6.87 -7.28
C ALA A 260 -16.18 5.68 -8.25
N GLY A 261 -17.02 5.70 -9.29
CA GLY A 261 -17.07 4.68 -10.33
C GLY A 261 -15.73 4.51 -11.04
N VAL A 262 -15.12 5.62 -11.49
CA VAL A 262 -13.78 5.62 -12.12
C VAL A 262 -12.74 5.03 -11.17
N LEU A 263 -12.72 5.45 -9.90
CA LEU A 263 -11.75 5.00 -8.90
C LEU A 263 -11.87 3.49 -8.65
N VAL A 264 -13.09 2.99 -8.50
CA VAL A 264 -13.36 1.56 -8.26
C VAL A 264 -12.95 0.71 -9.47
N VAL A 265 -13.31 1.12 -10.69
CA VAL A 265 -12.90 0.41 -11.92
C VAL A 265 -11.38 0.43 -12.08
N TYR A 266 -10.75 1.58 -11.86
CA TYR A 266 -9.29 1.70 -11.90
C TYR A 266 -8.60 0.80 -10.88
N ALA A 267 -9.09 0.78 -9.64
CA ALA A 267 -8.53 -0.05 -8.57
C ALA A 267 -8.71 -1.55 -8.82
N SER A 268 -9.81 -1.95 -9.48
CA SER A 268 -10.17 -3.35 -9.70
C SER A 268 -9.49 -3.97 -10.92
N ILE A 269 -9.25 -3.18 -11.97
CA ILE A 269 -8.73 -3.68 -13.27
C ILE A 269 -7.40 -3.05 -13.64
N VAL A 270 -7.40 -1.72 -13.78
CA VAL A 270 -6.27 -1.01 -14.40
C VAL A 270 -5.02 -1.06 -13.53
N ARG A 271 -5.18 -0.82 -12.22
CA ARG A 271 -4.06 -0.84 -11.27
C ARG A 271 -3.43 -2.24 -11.16
N PRO A 272 -4.16 -3.35 -10.92
CA PRO A 272 -3.58 -4.69 -10.92
C PRO A 272 -2.85 -5.04 -12.21
N ALA A 273 -3.44 -4.77 -13.38
CA ALA A 273 -2.84 -5.03 -14.69
C ALA A 273 -1.51 -4.27 -14.89
N ARG A 274 -1.48 -2.99 -14.49
CA ARG A 274 -0.27 -2.16 -14.55
C ARG A 274 0.81 -2.65 -13.59
N LEU A 275 0.43 -3.02 -12.38
CA LEU A 275 1.37 -3.53 -11.37
C LEU A 275 1.97 -4.86 -11.79
N GLU A 276 1.19 -5.75 -12.39
CA GLU A 276 1.70 -7.02 -12.93
C GLU A 276 2.78 -6.79 -14.00
N THR A 277 2.53 -5.87 -14.93
CA THR A 277 3.50 -5.50 -15.99
C THR A 277 4.81 -4.91 -15.42
N ARG A 278 4.74 -4.26 -14.26
CA ARG A 278 5.89 -3.69 -13.55
C ARG A 278 6.48 -4.65 -12.52
N THR A 279 6.00 -5.89 -12.45
CA THR A 279 6.51 -6.87 -11.49
C THR A 279 7.76 -7.53 -12.03
N ARG A 280 8.82 -7.52 -11.23
CA ARG A 280 10.09 -8.17 -11.54
C ARG A 280 10.57 -8.95 -10.33
N TYR A 281 11.16 -10.09 -10.61
CA TYR A 281 11.68 -11.02 -9.63
C TYR A 281 13.18 -11.16 -9.81
N TRP A 282 13.93 -11.13 -8.72
CA TRP A 282 15.34 -11.47 -8.71
C TRP A 282 15.62 -12.43 -7.57
N VAL A 283 16.36 -13.50 -7.86
CA VAL A 283 16.93 -14.39 -6.87
C VAL A 283 18.44 -14.18 -6.92
N THR A 284 19.03 -13.77 -5.80
CA THR A 284 20.46 -13.56 -5.64
C THR A 284 21.08 -14.70 -4.85
N ASN A 285 22.40 -14.68 -4.65
CA ASN A 285 23.08 -15.59 -3.74
C ASN A 285 22.65 -15.42 -2.27
N ARG A 286 22.09 -14.26 -1.88
CA ARG A 286 21.70 -13.97 -0.48
C ARG A 286 20.20 -13.76 -0.26
N ARG A 287 19.48 -13.24 -1.25
CA ARG A 287 18.12 -12.72 -1.12
C ARG A 287 17.20 -13.13 -2.27
N VAL A 288 15.91 -13.11 -2.01
CA VAL A 288 14.85 -13.03 -3.01
C VAL A 288 14.29 -11.63 -2.96
N LEU A 289 14.26 -10.97 -4.11
CA LEU A 289 13.80 -9.61 -4.28
C LEU A 289 12.62 -9.59 -5.24
N ILE A 290 11.57 -8.90 -4.85
CA ILE A 290 10.38 -8.69 -5.70
C ILE A 290 10.18 -7.19 -5.82
N GLN A 291 10.20 -6.64 -7.03
CA GLN A 291 9.80 -5.26 -7.28
C GLN A 291 8.45 -5.25 -7.99
N ARG A 292 7.55 -4.36 -7.59
CA ARG A 292 6.24 -4.16 -8.19
C ARG A 292 5.93 -2.67 -8.24
N GLY A 293 6.34 -2.02 -9.33
CA GLY A 293 6.27 -0.57 -9.44
C GLY A 293 7.16 0.09 -8.37
N ASP A 294 6.56 0.92 -7.52
CA ASP A 294 7.25 1.66 -6.45
C ASP A 294 7.38 0.85 -5.15
N GLU A 295 6.87 -0.39 -5.13
CA GLU A 295 7.01 -1.31 -4.00
C GLU A 295 8.14 -2.32 -4.26
N GLU A 296 8.92 -2.61 -3.23
CA GLU A 296 9.91 -3.68 -3.21
C GLU A 296 9.70 -4.58 -1.99
N LEU A 297 10.00 -5.87 -2.13
CA LEU A 297 10.08 -6.83 -1.05
C LEU A 297 11.46 -7.46 -1.05
N HIS A 298 12.08 -7.44 0.11
CA HIS A 298 13.41 -7.97 0.37
C HIS A 298 13.29 -9.13 1.37
N LEU A 299 13.62 -10.33 0.92
CA LEU A 299 13.56 -11.55 1.72
C LEU A 299 14.92 -12.24 1.70
N GLU A 300 15.44 -12.63 2.86
CA GLU A 300 16.68 -13.39 2.95
C GLU A 300 16.45 -14.86 2.60
N ARG A 301 17.35 -15.46 1.82
CA ARG A 301 17.23 -16.87 1.41
C ARG A 301 17.39 -17.83 2.59
N THR A 302 18.16 -17.45 3.59
CA THR A 302 18.32 -18.20 4.86
C THR A 302 17.03 -18.30 5.65
N ARG A 303 16.01 -17.48 5.34
CA ARG A 303 14.69 -17.50 5.98
C ARG A 303 13.67 -18.34 5.22
N ILE A 304 14.00 -18.84 4.04
CA ILE A 304 13.12 -19.67 3.21
C ILE A 304 13.40 -21.13 3.54
N VAL A 305 12.39 -21.84 4.03
CA VAL A 305 12.51 -23.28 4.36
C VAL A 305 12.08 -24.15 3.20
N ASP A 306 11.02 -23.76 2.52
CA ASP A 306 10.45 -24.52 1.42
C ASP A 306 9.74 -23.59 0.43
N VAL A 307 9.39 -24.15 -0.72
CA VAL A 307 8.65 -23.47 -1.78
C VAL A 307 7.51 -24.38 -2.21
N ILE A 308 6.28 -23.86 -2.09
CA ILE A 308 5.06 -24.57 -2.50
C ILE A 308 4.66 -24.08 -3.89
N ASP A 309 4.50 -25.03 -4.82
CA ASP A 309 3.97 -24.79 -6.15
C ASP A 309 2.43 -24.91 -6.12
N SER A 310 1.75 -23.94 -6.74
CA SER A 310 0.32 -23.98 -7.00
C SER A 310 0.02 -23.67 -8.47
N PRO A 311 -0.82 -24.48 -9.14
CA PRO A 311 -1.17 -24.25 -10.53
C PRO A 311 -1.92 -22.92 -10.68
N ALA A 312 -1.46 -22.09 -11.60
CA ALA A 312 -2.10 -20.86 -12.04
C ALA A 312 -2.67 -20.99 -13.45
N ALA A 313 -3.51 -20.03 -13.85
CA ALA A 313 -4.15 -20.06 -15.17
C ALA A 313 -3.11 -19.98 -16.30
N GLY A 314 -3.29 -20.80 -17.34
CA GLY A 314 -2.44 -20.79 -18.53
C GLY A 314 -1.21 -21.71 -18.48
N GLY A 315 -1.23 -22.74 -17.63
CA GLY A 315 -0.11 -23.70 -17.52
C GLY A 315 1.11 -23.14 -16.80
N LEU A 316 0.93 -22.05 -16.06
CA LEU A 316 1.96 -21.37 -15.28
C LEU A 316 1.75 -21.70 -13.80
N ASN A 317 2.79 -21.51 -13.00
CA ASN A 317 2.75 -21.87 -11.59
C ASN A 317 3.06 -20.66 -10.69
N ASP A 318 2.33 -20.55 -9.59
CA ASP A 318 2.60 -19.58 -8.53
C ASP A 318 3.43 -20.27 -7.44
N LEU A 319 4.63 -19.74 -7.16
CA LEU A 319 5.54 -20.26 -6.13
C LEU A 319 5.40 -19.46 -4.85
N PHE A 320 4.92 -20.10 -3.79
CA PHE A 320 4.78 -19.52 -2.47
C PHE A 320 5.99 -19.86 -1.60
N LEU A 321 6.66 -18.85 -1.05
CA LEU A 321 7.89 -19.02 -0.26
C LEU A 321 7.56 -19.27 1.21
N VAL A 322 7.79 -20.47 1.73
CA VAL A 322 7.51 -20.81 3.12
C VAL A 322 8.62 -20.26 4.01
N LEU A 323 8.26 -19.43 4.98
CA LEU A 323 9.22 -18.71 5.81
C LEU A 323 9.34 -19.32 7.21
N ASP A 324 10.58 -19.44 7.70
CA ASP A 324 10.85 -19.66 9.12
C ASP A 324 11.10 -18.34 9.83
N GLY A 325 10.50 -18.18 10.99
CA GLY A 325 11.01 -17.23 11.98
C GLY A 325 11.93 -18.01 12.90
N PRO A 326 13.14 -17.53 13.25
CA PRO A 326 14.09 -18.29 14.12
C PRO A 326 13.58 -18.57 15.55
N ARG A 327 12.33 -18.22 15.86
CA ARG A 327 11.57 -18.57 17.07
C ARG A 327 10.08 -18.86 16.79
N ALA A 328 9.71 -19.07 15.53
CA ALA A 328 8.37 -19.44 15.12
C ALA A 328 8.25 -20.96 15.24
N ARG A 329 7.45 -21.47 16.18
CA ARG A 329 7.19 -22.91 16.31
C ARG A 329 6.27 -23.47 15.19
N ALA A 330 6.10 -22.74 14.10
CA ALA A 330 5.31 -23.12 12.93
C ALA A 330 5.59 -22.18 11.74
N PHE A 331 5.36 -22.69 10.54
CA PHE A 331 5.56 -21.97 9.28
C PHE A 331 4.61 -20.77 9.16
N ALA A 332 5.15 -19.62 8.75
CA ALA A 332 4.31 -18.45 8.47
C ALA A 332 3.87 -18.46 7.00
N SER A 333 2.57 -18.32 6.77
CA SER A 333 1.94 -18.29 5.45
C SER A 333 2.37 -17.04 4.67
N SER A 334 3.21 -17.23 3.67
CA SER A 334 3.45 -16.25 2.59
C SER A 334 2.27 -16.10 1.63
N GLY A 335 1.08 -16.55 2.01
CA GLY A 335 -0.08 -16.76 1.13
C GLY A 335 -0.30 -18.24 0.74
N ALA A 336 0.66 -19.13 1.04
CA ALA A 336 0.63 -20.55 0.64
C ALA A 336 -0.57 -21.36 1.17
N PHE A 337 -1.11 -20.98 2.33
CA PHE A 337 -2.21 -21.68 3.00
C PHE A 337 -3.56 -20.94 2.87
N GLY A 338 -3.77 -20.22 1.76
CA GLY A 338 -5.05 -19.57 1.44
C GLY A 338 -5.16 -18.09 1.89
N GLU A 339 -4.10 -17.51 2.46
CA GLU A 339 -4.05 -16.07 2.80
C GLU A 339 -3.74 -15.20 1.57
N ARG A 340 -4.66 -15.15 0.61
CA ARG A 340 -4.51 -14.33 -0.61
C ARG A 340 -4.75 -12.82 -0.40
N ASP A 341 -5.09 -12.39 0.82
CA ASP A 341 -5.62 -11.04 1.10
C ASP A 341 -4.91 -10.30 2.26
N THR A 342 -3.60 -10.46 2.42
CA THR A 342 -2.83 -9.52 3.26
C THR A 342 -2.40 -8.30 2.45
N GLU A 343 -2.71 -7.10 2.94
CA GLU A 343 -2.34 -5.82 2.30
C GLU A 343 -0.84 -5.77 1.96
N GLY A 344 -0.51 -5.43 0.70
CA GLY A 344 0.85 -5.19 0.20
C GLY A 344 1.47 -6.35 -0.60
N LEU A 345 2.78 -6.26 -0.87
CA LEU A 345 3.53 -7.22 -1.70
C LEU A 345 3.85 -8.51 -0.90
N GLN A 346 3.43 -9.67 -1.38
CA GLN A 346 3.68 -10.95 -0.68
C GLN A 346 4.94 -11.65 -1.22
N PRO A 347 5.62 -12.50 -0.42
CA PRO A 347 6.75 -13.30 -0.88
C PRO A 347 6.27 -14.49 -1.73
N VAL A 348 5.72 -14.16 -2.91
CA VAL A 348 5.19 -15.10 -3.90
C VAL A 348 5.69 -14.71 -5.28
N LEU A 349 6.27 -15.66 -6.00
CA LEU A 349 6.64 -15.50 -7.41
C LEU A 349 5.45 -16.00 -8.23
N ARG A 350 4.79 -15.11 -8.97
CA ARG A 350 3.57 -15.46 -9.71
C ARG A 350 3.87 -15.79 -11.15
N ARG A 351 3.10 -16.73 -11.70
CA ARG A 351 3.08 -17.06 -13.13
C ARG A 351 4.46 -17.41 -13.69
N ILE A 352 5.16 -18.32 -13.03
CA ILE A 352 6.48 -18.80 -13.42
C ILE A 352 6.34 -19.98 -14.40
N THR A 353 7.13 -19.95 -15.47
CA THR A 353 7.13 -20.98 -16.52
C THR A 353 7.90 -22.24 -16.12
N ASP A 354 9.05 -22.10 -15.45
CA ASP A 354 9.88 -23.22 -14.97
C ASP A 354 9.98 -23.19 -13.43
N PRO A 355 8.97 -23.73 -12.72
CA PRO A 355 8.92 -23.70 -11.27
C PRO A 355 10.05 -24.49 -10.62
N GLU A 356 10.46 -25.61 -11.22
CA GLU A 356 11.45 -26.54 -10.65
C GLU A 356 12.88 -26.00 -10.73
N ALA A 357 13.26 -25.32 -11.82
CA ALA A 357 14.56 -24.64 -11.86
C ALA A 357 14.63 -23.53 -10.81
N VAL A 358 13.57 -22.73 -10.68
CA VAL A 358 13.53 -21.61 -9.72
C VAL A 358 13.54 -22.14 -8.28
N ARG A 359 12.77 -23.19 -7.98
CA ARG A 359 12.77 -23.87 -6.67
C ARG A 359 14.17 -24.36 -6.29
N ARG A 360 14.87 -25.01 -7.22
CA ARG A 360 16.26 -25.45 -7.00
C ARG A 360 17.19 -24.28 -6.73
N ILE A 361 17.09 -23.18 -7.48
CA ILE A 361 17.93 -22.00 -7.28
C ILE A 361 17.67 -21.35 -5.91
N ILE A 362 16.42 -21.29 -5.47
CA ILE A 362 16.05 -20.70 -4.17
C ILE A 362 16.58 -21.54 -3.01
N LEU A 363 16.40 -22.86 -3.05
CA LEU A 363 16.75 -23.78 -1.96
C LEU A 363 18.22 -24.20 -1.93
N ARG A 364 18.97 -24.07 -3.04
CA ARG A 364 20.39 -24.44 -3.09
C ARG A 364 21.20 -23.51 -2.18
N ALA A 365 21.86 -24.05 -1.15
CA ALA A 365 22.64 -23.27 -0.18
C ALA A 365 23.53 -22.20 -0.86
N PRO A 366 23.69 -20.99 -0.26
CA PRO A 366 24.61 -19.99 -0.77
C PRO A 366 25.99 -20.63 -0.92
N SER A 367 26.50 -20.74 -2.14
CA SER A 367 27.86 -21.21 -2.35
C SER A 367 28.80 -20.24 -1.64
N GLU A 368 29.69 -20.75 -0.79
CA GLU A 368 30.86 -19.97 -0.35
C GLU A 368 31.54 -19.35 -1.58
N PRO A 369 32.07 -18.12 -1.47
CA PRO A 369 32.80 -17.53 -2.59
C PRO A 369 33.94 -18.48 -2.95
N ALA A 370 33.96 -18.92 -4.21
CA ALA A 370 35.08 -19.67 -4.74
C ALA A 370 36.37 -18.89 -4.45
N ILE A 371 37.22 -19.46 -3.59
CA ILE A 371 38.58 -18.99 -3.36
C ILE A 371 39.23 -18.88 -4.75
N PRO A 372 39.82 -17.74 -5.13
CA PRO A 372 40.50 -17.65 -6.41
C PRO A 372 41.59 -18.72 -6.43
N SER A 373 41.47 -19.66 -7.36
CA SER A 373 42.56 -20.59 -7.65
C SER A 373 43.71 -19.74 -8.17
N VAL A 374 44.72 -19.55 -7.32
CA VAL A 374 46.03 -19.09 -7.76
C VAL A 374 46.55 -20.15 -8.71
N ALA A 375 46.72 -19.77 -9.98
CA ALA A 375 47.52 -20.48 -10.96
C ALA A 375 48.50 -19.48 -11.56
#